data_AF-A0A4Q0VQ01-F1
#
_entry.id   AF-A0A4Q0VQ01-F1
#
_cell.length_a   1.000
_cell.length_b   1.000
_cell.length_c   1.000
_cell.angle_alpha   90.00
_cell.angle_beta   90.00
_cell.angle_gamma   90.00
#
_symmetry.space_group_name_H-M   'P 1'
#
loop_
_entity.id
_entity.type
_entity.pdbx_description
1 polymer ?
#
loop_
_entity_poly.entity_id
_entity_poly.type
_entity_poly.pdbx_seq_one_letter_code
_entity_poly.pdbx_strand_id
1 'polypeptide(L)'
;MFKVSNISSLKQVDYCVWHVVFNIENLPLEYATDFLYLIKEQKWVVNSLITHELTSLMKGHTCKYCGETKIACFVASHDFKMIKQGIAGHEYFRARVSEELQIDKNIATELMVVNKKSEWEKLASENRFYGNLQRIKERQNE
;
A
#
# COMPACT_ATOMS: atom_id res chain seq x y z
N MET A 1 9.80 -16.23 -8.08
CA MET A 1 10.12 -15.08 -7.21
C MET A 1 9.12 -14.00 -7.56
N PHE A 2 8.29 -13.56 -6.62
CA PHE A 2 7.16 -12.67 -6.90
C PHE A 2 7.61 -11.34 -7.50
N LYS A 3 7.07 -10.98 -8.67
CA LYS A 3 7.31 -9.68 -9.32
C LYS A 3 6.00 -8.94 -9.50
N VAL A 4 5.90 -7.74 -8.91
CA VAL A 4 4.81 -6.80 -9.20
C VAL A 4 4.95 -6.33 -10.64
N SER A 5 3.93 -6.60 -11.44
CA SER A 5 3.94 -6.36 -12.88
C SER A 5 3.19 -5.09 -13.28
N ASN A 6 2.13 -4.76 -12.55
CA ASN A 6 1.28 -3.62 -12.80
C ASN A 6 0.56 -3.21 -11.50
N ILE A 7 0.25 -1.93 -11.36
CA ILE A 7 -0.64 -1.40 -10.33
C ILE A 7 -1.87 -0.86 -11.07
N SER A 8 -2.97 -1.58 -11.01
CA SER A 8 -4.19 -1.25 -11.74
C SER A 8 -5.03 -0.19 -11.05
N SER A 9 -4.93 -0.09 -9.72
CA SER A 9 -5.61 0.94 -8.95
C SER A 9 -4.79 1.37 -7.75
N LEU A 10 -4.82 2.67 -7.49
CA LEU A 10 -4.27 3.28 -6.29
C LEU A 10 -5.30 4.28 -5.77
N LYS A 11 -5.84 4.02 -4.58
CA LYS A 11 -6.88 4.85 -3.97
C LYS A 11 -6.46 5.29 -2.58
N GLN A 12 -6.44 6.58 -2.34
CA GLN A 12 -6.31 7.10 -0.99
C GLN A 12 -7.62 6.84 -0.22
N VAL A 13 -7.54 6.09 0.88
CA VAL A 13 -8.70 5.70 1.70
C VAL A 13 -8.78 6.46 3.02
N ASP A 14 -7.65 6.99 3.49
CA ASP A 14 -7.55 7.91 4.63
C ASP A 14 -6.29 8.79 4.43
N TYR A 15 -6.06 9.74 5.33
CA TYR A 15 -4.89 10.60 5.27
C TYR A 15 -3.58 9.79 5.30
N CYS A 16 -2.81 9.91 4.22
CA CYS A 16 -1.62 9.10 3.97
C CYS A 16 -1.83 7.58 4.03
N VAL A 17 -3.04 7.08 3.75
CA VAL A 17 -3.33 5.65 3.63
C VAL A 17 -3.82 5.34 2.22
N TRP A 18 -3.15 4.40 1.56
CA TRP A 18 -3.50 3.95 0.22
C TRP A 18 -3.87 2.50 0.19
N HIS A 19 -4.97 2.23 -0.50
CA HIS A 19 -5.32 0.91 -0.97
C HIS A 19 -4.75 0.70 -2.37
N VAL A 20 -4.03 -0.40 -2.56
CA VAL A 20 -3.31 -0.72 -3.79
C VAL A 20 -3.88 -2.00 -4.38
N VAL A 21 -4.31 -1.94 -5.63
CA VAL A 21 -4.68 -3.13 -6.43
C VAL A 21 -3.62 -3.34 -7.51
N PHE A 22 -3.11 -4.56 -7.62
CA PHE A 22 -1.94 -4.86 -8.43
C PHE A 22 -1.95 -6.29 -9.01
N ASN A 23 -1.14 -6.50 -10.05
CA ASN A 23 -0.91 -7.82 -10.66
C ASN A 23 0.50 -8.31 -10.35
N ILE A 24 0.61 -9.62 -10.22
CA ILE A 24 1.87 -10.33 -10.05
C ILE A 24 2.18 -11.11 -11.34
N GLU A 25 3.42 -11.04 -11.84
CA GLU A 25 3.91 -11.84 -12.97
C GLU A 25 3.05 -11.76 -14.26
N ASN A 26 2.45 -10.59 -14.53
CA ASN A 26 1.52 -10.37 -15.67
C ASN A 26 0.30 -11.32 -15.66
N LEU A 27 -0.06 -11.85 -14.49
CA LEU A 27 -1.23 -12.70 -14.34
C LEU A 27 -2.51 -11.86 -14.23
N PRO A 28 -3.63 -12.34 -14.78
CA PRO A 28 -4.88 -11.57 -14.82
C PRO A 28 -5.54 -11.41 -13.44
N LEU A 29 -5.17 -12.25 -12.47
CA LEU A 29 -5.66 -12.10 -11.11
C LEU A 29 -5.04 -10.87 -10.45
N GLU A 30 -5.90 -10.03 -9.91
CA GLU A 30 -5.52 -8.87 -9.12
C GLU A 30 -5.44 -9.22 -7.63
N TYR A 31 -4.52 -8.55 -6.96
CA TYR A 31 -4.29 -8.62 -5.52
C TYR A 31 -4.48 -7.24 -4.93
N ALA A 32 -4.77 -7.19 -3.63
CA ALA A 32 -5.02 -5.97 -2.91
C ALA A 32 -4.26 -5.92 -1.59
N THR A 33 -3.78 -4.73 -1.21
CA THR A 33 -3.14 -4.49 0.08
C THR A 33 -3.10 -3.00 0.42
N ASP A 34 -2.79 -2.68 1.68
CA ASP A 34 -2.75 -1.31 2.18
C ASP A 34 -1.35 -0.85 2.58
N PHE A 35 -1.13 0.46 2.43
CA PHE A 35 0.08 1.20 2.79
C PHE A 35 -0.28 2.45 3.58
N LEU A 36 0.40 2.70 4.68
CA LEU A 36 0.37 3.96 5.42
C LEU A 36 1.74 4.65 5.27
N TYR A 37 1.78 5.91 4.86
CA TYR A 37 3.02 6.68 4.86
C TYR A 37 3.13 7.50 6.14
N LEU A 38 4.22 7.34 6.89
CA LEU A 38 4.53 8.18 8.04
C LEU A 38 5.33 9.39 7.58
N ILE A 39 4.73 10.59 7.66
CA ILE A 39 5.31 11.81 7.11
C ILE A 39 6.60 12.18 7.83
N LYS A 40 6.58 12.12 9.17
CA LYS A 40 7.71 12.53 10.01
C LYS A 40 8.91 11.59 9.85
N GLU A 41 8.67 10.29 9.86
CA GLU A 41 9.71 9.26 9.76
C GLU A 41 10.09 8.93 8.31
N GLN A 42 9.32 9.43 7.33
CA GLN A 42 9.47 9.14 5.91
C GLN A 42 9.60 7.63 5.64
N LYS A 43 8.62 6.85 6.08
CA LYS A 43 8.62 5.38 5.89
C LYS A 43 7.23 4.82 5.68
N TRP A 44 7.17 3.64 5.07
CA TRP A 44 5.92 2.92 4.85
C TRP A 44 5.61 1.99 6.00
N VAL A 45 4.40 2.05 6.51
CA VAL A 45 3.83 1.07 7.41
C VAL A 45 2.95 0.14 6.59
N VAL A 46 3.20 -1.16 6.74
CA VAL A 46 2.49 -2.22 6.02
C VAL A 46 2.15 -3.36 6.98
N ASN A 47 1.04 -4.05 6.76
CA ASN A 47 0.81 -5.36 7.39
C ASN A 47 1.31 -6.49 6.47
N SER A 48 1.28 -7.73 6.95
CA SER A 48 1.63 -8.90 6.14
C SER A 48 0.53 -9.37 5.19
N LEU A 49 -0.67 -8.79 5.27
CA LEU A 49 -1.83 -9.30 4.56
C LEU A 49 -1.85 -8.83 3.10
N ILE A 50 -1.96 -9.79 2.20
CA ILE A 50 -2.28 -9.58 0.79
C ILE A 50 -3.50 -10.45 0.47
N THR A 51 -4.54 -9.81 -0.05
CA THR A 51 -5.77 -10.49 -0.47
C THR A 51 -5.83 -10.57 -1.98
N HIS A 52 -6.58 -11.52 -2.51
CA HIS A 52 -7.09 -11.41 -3.87
C HIS A 52 -8.10 -10.27 -3.93
N GLU A 53 -8.13 -9.55 -5.04
CA GLU A 53 -9.17 -8.55 -5.27
C GLU A 53 -10.48 -9.26 -5.64
N LEU A 54 -11.58 -8.88 -4.97
CA LEU A 54 -12.85 -9.60 -5.03
C LEU A 54 -13.47 -9.56 -6.42
N THR A 55 -13.42 -8.42 -7.10
CA THR A 55 -13.95 -8.26 -8.46
C THR A 55 -13.22 -9.18 -9.44
N SER A 56 -11.91 -9.34 -9.29
CA SER A 56 -11.10 -10.24 -10.10
C SER A 56 -11.47 -11.71 -9.84
N LEU A 57 -11.75 -12.09 -8.59
CA LEU A 57 -12.27 -13.44 -8.28
C LEU A 57 -13.65 -13.67 -8.92
N MET A 58 -14.54 -12.68 -8.84
CA MET A 58 -15.89 -12.76 -9.42
C MET A 58 -15.89 -12.88 -10.96
N LYS A 59 -14.84 -12.40 -11.63
CA LYS A 59 -14.60 -12.60 -13.07
C LYS A 59 -14.10 -14.01 -13.42
N GLY A 60 -13.95 -14.90 -12.43
CA GLY A 60 -13.49 -16.27 -12.63
C GLY A 60 -11.97 -16.43 -12.67
N HIS A 61 -11.20 -15.38 -12.35
CA HIS A 61 -9.75 -15.52 -12.25
C HIS A 61 -9.40 -16.34 -11.00
N THR A 62 -8.47 -17.29 -11.16
CA THR A 62 -8.02 -18.16 -10.07
C THR A 62 -6.56 -17.86 -9.74
N CYS A 63 -6.21 -17.95 -8.46
CA CYS A 63 -4.84 -17.74 -8.02
C CYS A 63 -3.96 -18.92 -8.42
N LYS A 64 -2.96 -18.66 -9.28
CA LYS A 64 -1.99 -19.69 -9.70
C LYS A 64 -1.13 -20.23 -8.55
N TYR A 65 -1.02 -19.49 -7.44
CA TYR A 65 -0.12 -19.84 -6.34
C TYR A 65 -0.80 -20.67 -5.25
N CYS A 66 -2.00 -20.28 -4.82
CA CYS A 66 -2.72 -21.03 -3.77
C CYS A 66 -3.81 -21.95 -4.33
N GLY A 67 -4.20 -21.82 -5.60
CA GLY A 67 -5.29 -22.60 -6.19
C GLY A 67 -6.67 -22.32 -5.58
N GLU A 68 -6.78 -21.32 -4.68
CA GLU A 68 -8.01 -21.01 -3.97
C GLU A 68 -8.78 -19.86 -4.63
N THR A 69 -10.10 -19.85 -4.42
CA THR A 69 -11.03 -18.76 -4.79
C THR A 69 -11.43 -17.90 -3.58
N LYS A 70 -10.78 -18.08 -2.43
CA LYS A 70 -11.03 -17.28 -1.22
C LYS A 70 -10.39 -15.90 -1.35
N ILE A 71 -10.88 -14.93 -0.59
CA ILE A 71 -10.33 -13.57 -0.59
C ILE A 71 -8.90 -13.53 -0.03
N ALA A 72 -8.60 -14.29 1.03
CA ALA A 72 -7.26 -14.30 1.61
C ALA A 72 -6.28 -15.09 0.73
N CYS A 73 -5.11 -14.50 0.44
CA CYS A 73 -4.02 -15.19 -0.26
C CYS A 73 -2.89 -15.49 0.72
N PHE A 74 -2.86 -16.71 1.29
CA PHE A 74 -1.82 -17.10 2.23
C PHE A 74 -0.42 -17.11 1.60
N VAL A 75 -0.31 -17.51 0.33
CA VAL A 75 0.99 -17.57 -0.37
C VAL A 75 1.55 -16.17 -0.58
N ALA A 76 0.77 -15.24 -1.12
CA ALA A 76 1.22 -13.86 -1.27
C ALA A 76 1.48 -13.19 0.09
N SER A 77 0.66 -13.47 1.10
CA SER A 77 0.86 -12.96 2.47
C SER A 77 2.11 -13.52 3.14
N HIS A 78 2.57 -14.72 2.76
CA HIS A 78 3.83 -15.27 3.23
C HIS A 78 5.02 -14.47 2.68
N ASP A 79 4.99 -14.15 1.38
CA ASP A 79 6.04 -13.41 0.67
C ASP A 79 5.81 -11.89 0.61
N PHE A 80 5.00 -11.36 1.53
CA PHE A 80 4.51 -9.98 1.48
C PHE A 80 5.63 -8.94 1.41
N LYS A 81 6.77 -9.15 2.08
CA LYS A 81 7.86 -8.16 2.11
C LYS A 81 8.38 -7.87 0.71
N MET A 82 8.64 -8.92 -0.06
CA MET A 82 9.14 -8.81 -1.44
C MET A 82 8.11 -8.12 -2.33
N ILE A 83 6.84 -8.52 -2.21
CA ILE A 83 5.74 -7.94 -3.00
C ILE A 83 5.56 -6.46 -2.67
N LYS A 84 5.50 -6.11 -1.38
CA LYS A 84 5.29 -4.72 -0.94
C LYS A 84 6.48 -3.83 -1.22
N GLN A 85 7.70 -4.35 -1.19
CA GLN A 85 8.89 -3.64 -1.70
C GLN A 85 8.79 -3.38 -3.20
N GLY A 86 8.30 -4.37 -3.96
CA GLY A 86 8.00 -4.21 -5.39
C GLY A 86 6.98 -3.10 -5.67
N ILE A 87 5.94 -2.98 -4.84
CA ILE A 87 4.95 -1.89 -4.92
C ILE A 87 5.60 -0.54 -4.57
N ALA A 88 6.29 -0.45 -3.44
CA ALA A 88 6.91 0.80 -2.98
C ALA A 88 7.99 1.32 -3.96
N GLY A 89 8.68 0.41 -4.66
CA GLY A 89 9.64 0.73 -5.71
C GLY A 89 9.01 1.00 -7.09
N HIS A 90 7.70 0.78 -7.27
CA HIS A 90 7.03 0.93 -8.55
C HIS A 90 6.88 2.42 -8.92
N GLU A 91 7.29 2.78 -10.14
CA GLU A 91 7.32 4.18 -10.60
C GLU A 91 5.94 4.85 -10.50
N TYR A 92 4.89 4.19 -11.00
CA TYR A 92 3.52 4.70 -10.91
C TYR A 92 3.07 4.98 -9.47
N PHE A 93 3.40 4.08 -8.53
CA PHE A 93 3.04 4.26 -7.12
C PHE A 93 3.72 5.48 -6.54
N ARG A 94 5.05 5.59 -6.72
CA ARG A 94 5.84 6.72 -6.22
C ARG A 94 5.38 8.05 -6.82
N ALA A 95 5.15 8.10 -8.13
CA ALA A 95 4.72 9.31 -8.81
C ALA A 95 3.38 9.82 -8.26
N ARG A 96 2.39 8.92 -8.11
CA ARG A 96 1.05 9.27 -7.61
C ARG A 96 1.07 9.72 -6.15
N VAL A 97 1.79 9.02 -5.28
CA VAL A 97 1.91 9.41 -3.87
C VAL A 97 2.62 10.76 -3.74
N SER A 98 3.70 10.98 -4.50
CA SER A 98 4.46 12.25 -4.44
C SER A 98 3.61 13.43 -4.86
N GLU A 99 2.80 13.25 -5.90
CA GLU A 99 1.84 14.25 -6.37
C GLU A 99 0.78 14.56 -5.31
N GLU A 100 0.15 13.53 -4.73
CA GLU A 100 -0.91 13.70 -3.72
C GLU A 100 -0.42 14.34 -2.42
N LEU A 101 0.81 14.02 -2.00
CA LEU A 101 1.42 14.58 -0.79
C LEU A 101 2.20 15.88 -1.03
N GLN A 102 2.43 16.27 -2.29
CA GLN A 102 3.29 17.40 -2.66
C GLN A 102 4.70 17.30 -2.07
N ILE A 103 5.24 16.08 -1.99
CA ILE A 103 6.60 15.81 -1.50
C ILE A 103 7.54 15.45 -2.66
N ASP A 104 8.85 15.52 -2.39
CA ASP A 104 9.87 15.08 -3.36
C ASP A 104 9.61 13.63 -3.80
N LYS A 105 9.90 13.35 -5.08
CA LYS A 105 9.78 12.02 -5.69
C LYS A 105 10.65 10.98 -5.00
N ASN A 106 11.62 11.38 -4.20
CA ASN A 106 12.48 10.53 -3.37
C ASN A 106 11.78 9.99 -2.10
N ILE A 107 10.53 9.54 -2.24
CA ILE A 107 9.83 8.83 -1.17
C ILE A 107 10.63 7.58 -0.79
N ALA A 108 10.81 7.37 0.51
CA ALA A 108 11.52 6.21 1.02
C ALA A 108 10.87 4.90 0.57
N THR A 109 11.69 3.87 0.38
CA THR A 109 11.25 2.49 0.10
C THR A 109 11.29 1.61 1.34
N GLU A 110 11.67 2.17 2.50
CA GLU A 110 11.75 1.44 3.76
C GLU A 110 10.35 1.03 4.23
N LEU A 111 10.23 -0.24 4.65
CA LEU A 111 8.99 -0.82 5.15
C LEU A 111 9.11 -1.16 6.64
N MET A 112 8.18 -0.64 7.43
CA MET A 112 7.88 -1.03 8.80
C MET A 112 6.68 -1.97 8.82
N VAL A 113 6.82 -3.16 9.39
CA VAL A 113 5.74 -4.16 9.42
C VAL A 113 4.95 -4.08 10.71
N VAL A 114 3.64 -3.82 10.62
CA VAL A 114 2.71 -3.75 11.75
C VAL A 114 1.49 -4.61 11.46
N ASN A 115 1.38 -5.75 12.16
CA ASN A 115 0.26 -6.69 12.02
C ASN A 115 -0.83 -6.48 13.07
N LYS A 116 -0.52 -5.78 14.17
CA LYS A 116 -1.50 -5.45 15.20
C LYS A 116 -2.34 -4.27 14.74
N LYS A 117 -3.64 -4.49 14.55
CA LYS A 117 -4.60 -3.45 14.11
C LYS A 117 -4.56 -2.20 15.01
N SER A 118 -4.52 -2.38 16.34
CA SER A 118 -4.47 -1.26 17.28
C SER A 118 -3.22 -0.39 17.15
N GLU A 119 -2.07 -0.99 16.81
CA GLU A 119 -0.83 -0.27 16.58
C GLU A 119 -0.87 0.50 15.24
N TRP A 120 -1.42 -0.12 14.19
CA TRP A 120 -1.67 0.55 12.92
C TRP A 120 -2.57 1.77 13.09
N GLU A 121 -3.71 1.61 13.78
CA GLU A 121 -4.67 2.69 14.01
C GLU A 121 -4.06 3.84 14.82
N LYS A 122 -3.21 3.50 15.81
CA LYS A 122 -2.45 4.50 16.56
C LYS A 122 -1.53 5.32 15.65
N LEU A 123 -0.72 4.64 14.83
CA LEU A 123 0.19 5.30 13.89
C LEU A 123 -0.55 6.18 12.87
N ALA A 124 -1.66 5.69 12.31
CA ALA A 124 -2.48 6.45 11.38
C ALA A 124 -3.10 7.71 12.04
N SER A 125 -3.53 7.60 13.30
CA SER A 125 -4.06 8.73 14.08
C SER A 125 -2.99 9.77 14.37
N GLU A 126 -1.81 9.36 14.83
CA GLU A 126 -0.67 10.25 15.09
C GLU A 126 -0.23 10.98 13.82
N ASN A 127 -0.19 10.26 12.69
CA ASN A 127 0.17 10.83 11.39
C ASN A 127 -0.87 11.85 10.89
N ARG A 128 -2.17 11.59 11.10
CA ARG A 128 -3.25 12.57 10.85
C ARG A 128 -3.08 13.84 11.66
N PHE A 129 -2.82 13.69 12.96
CA PHE A 129 -2.61 14.83 13.85
C PHE A 129 -1.42 15.68 13.40
N TYR A 130 -0.29 15.03 13.10
CA TYR A 130 0.92 15.71 12.61
C TYR A 130 0.68 16.46 11.29
N GLY A 131 0.06 15.82 10.31
CA GLY A 131 -0.24 16.43 9.02
C GLY A 131 -1.24 17.59 9.09
N ASN A 132 -2.14 17.58 10.08
CA ASN A 132 -3.01 18.74 10.35
C ASN A 132 -2.22 19.91 10.93
N LEU A 133 -1.27 19.65 11.85
CA LEU A 133 -0.41 20.69 12.41
C LEU A 133 0.47 21.36 11.36
N GLN A 134 1.04 20.60 10.42
CA GLN A 134 1.83 21.17 9.32
C GLN A 134 1.01 22.13 8.46
N ARG A 135 -0.18 21.70 8.03
CA ARG A 135 -1.09 22.53 7.22
C ARG A 135 -1.52 23.82 7.92
N ILE A 136 -1.69 23.80 9.25
CA ILE A 136 -2.00 25.02 10.02
C ILE A 136 -0.80 25.98 10.02
N LYS A 137 0.42 25.47 10.20
CA LYS A 137 1.64 26.29 10.21
C LYS A 137 1.92 26.94 8.85
N GLU A 138 1.71 26.20 7.76
CA GLU A 138 1.90 26.73 6.41
C GLU A 138 0.97 27.92 6.13
N ARG A 139 -0.31 27.81 6.50
CA ARG A 139 -1.30 28.90 6.37
C ARG A 139 -1.03 30.14 7.22
N GLN A 140 -0.25 30.02 8.29
CA GLN A 140 0.15 31.15 9.13
C GLN A 140 1.39 31.88 8.59
N ASN A 141 2.12 31.24 7.67
CA ASN A 141 3.32 31.77 7.04
C ASN A 141 3.07 32.30 5.62
N GLU A 142 1.84 32.19 5.11
CA GLU A 142 1.32 32.81 3.88
C GLU A 142 0.64 34.14 4.21
#